data_AF-A0A410VGZ5-F1
#
_entry.id   AF-A0A410VGZ5-F1
#
_cell.length_a   1.000
_cell.length_b   1.000
_cell.length_c   1.000
_cell.angle_alpha   90.00
_cell.angle_beta   90.00
_cell.angle_gamma   90.00
#
_symmetry.space_group_name_H-M   'P 1'
#
loop_
_entity.id
_entity.type
_entity.pdbx_description
1 polymer ?
#
loop_
_entity_poly.entity_id
_entity_poly.type
_entity_poly.pdbx_seq_one_letter_code
_entity_poly.pdbx_strand_id
1 'polypeptide(L)'
;MRRLLNWFFRNRETGAITIAQKPNLVLWVVMVAALLRWSWPTADQVSVALTVVVKGGLLVWAADEIVRGVNPWRRCLGTGVAVYDMMTILP
;
A
#
# COMPACT_ATOMS: atom_id res chain seq x y z
N MET A 1 -23.01 -9.02 14.97
CA MET A 1 -21.96 -9.36 14.00
C MET A 1 -22.14 -8.71 12.63
N ARG A 2 -23.25 -8.94 11.89
CA ARG A 2 -23.45 -8.38 10.52
C ARG A 2 -23.30 -6.85 10.42
N ARG A 3 -23.75 -6.08 11.43
CA ARG A 3 -23.58 -4.61 11.48
C ARG A 3 -22.10 -4.18 11.54
N LEU A 4 -21.27 -4.86 12.33
CA LEU A 4 -19.85 -4.54 12.47
C LEU A 4 -19.08 -4.88 11.19
N LEU A 5 -19.35 -6.04 10.59
CA LEU A 5 -18.74 -6.44 9.31
C LEU A 5 -19.12 -5.46 8.19
N ASN A 6 -20.40 -5.06 8.13
CA ASN A 6 -20.82 -4.06 7.16
C ASN A 6 -20.15 -2.71 7.44
N TRP A 7 -20.07 -2.26 8.69
CA TRP A 7 -19.37 -1.02 9.01
C TRP A 7 -17.88 -1.06 8.61
N PHE A 8 -17.23 -2.22 8.78
CA PHE A 8 -15.80 -2.37 8.55
C PHE A 8 -15.43 -2.52 7.06
N PHE A 9 -16.25 -3.22 6.26
CA PHE A 9 -15.94 -3.52 4.85
C PHE A 9 -16.79 -2.75 3.84
N ARG A 10 -17.91 -2.12 4.24
CA ARG A 10 -18.76 -1.41 3.29
C ARG A 10 -18.11 -0.10 2.87
N ASN A 11 -18.02 0.09 1.56
CA ASN A 11 -17.59 1.33 0.95
C ASN A 11 -18.61 2.44 1.22
N ARG A 12 -18.14 3.58 1.71
CA ARG A 12 -18.98 4.74 2.07
C ARG A 12 -19.53 5.51 0.86
N GLU A 13 -18.92 5.35 -0.31
CA GLU A 13 -19.35 6.01 -1.55
C GLU A 13 -20.39 5.18 -2.31
N THR A 14 -20.16 3.86 -2.43
CA THR A 14 -21.00 2.98 -3.27
C THR A 14 -21.97 2.11 -2.48
N GLY A 15 -21.74 1.91 -1.18
CA GLY A 15 -22.53 0.99 -0.36
C GLY A 15 -22.25 -0.51 -0.64
N ALA A 16 -21.31 -0.84 -1.53
CA ALA A 16 -20.88 -2.22 -1.76
C ALA A 16 -19.85 -2.67 -0.70
N ILE A 17 -19.70 -3.98 -0.50
CA ILE A 17 -18.60 -4.53 0.30
C ILE A 17 -17.31 -4.42 -0.53
N THR A 18 -16.25 -3.83 0.04
CA THR A 18 -14.97 -3.60 -0.65
C THR A 18 -13.82 -4.09 0.23
N ILE A 19 -13.22 -5.21 -0.16
CA ILE A 19 -12.05 -5.80 0.49
C ILE A 19 -10.77 -5.41 -0.26
N ALA A 20 -10.82 -5.47 -1.59
CA ALA A 20 -9.73 -5.08 -2.47
C ALA A 20 -10.23 -4.06 -3.51
N GLN A 21 -9.32 -3.21 -3.97
CA GLN A 21 -9.55 -2.25 -5.03
C GLN A 21 -8.49 -2.41 -6.10
N LYS A 22 -8.77 -1.88 -7.29
CA LYS A 22 -7.75 -1.81 -8.34
C LYS A 22 -6.59 -0.92 -7.87
N PRO A 23 -5.34 -1.21 -8.28
CA PRO A 23 -4.20 -0.39 -7.92
C PRO A 23 -4.37 1.03 -8.47
N ASN A 24 -4.09 2.02 -7.63
CA ASN A 24 -3.95 3.41 -8.08
C ASN A 24 -2.56 3.63 -8.70
N LEU A 25 -2.33 4.83 -9.24
CA LEU A 25 -1.08 5.15 -9.94
C LEU A 25 0.17 4.91 -9.07
N VAL A 26 0.10 5.26 -7.78
CA VAL A 26 1.23 5.06 -6.84
C VAL A 26 1.57 3.59 -6.70
N LEU A 27 0.57 2.71 -6.51
CA LEU A 27 0.81 1.27 -6.47
C LEU A 27 1.36 0.73 -7.79
N TRP A 28 0.92 1.24 -8.94
CA TRP A 28 1.51 0.85 -10.23
C TRP A 28 2.99 1.19 -10.31
N VAL A 29 3.39 2.39 -9.88
CA VAL A 29 4.80 2.79 -9.82
C VAL A 29 5.59 1.86 -8.89
N VAL A 30 5.07 1.59 -7.69
CA VAL A 30 5.70 0.68 -6.73
C VAL A 30 5.86 -0.72 -7.32
N MET A 31 4.83 -1.28 -7.96
CA MET A 31 4.88 -2.61 -8.57
C MET A 31 5.91 -2.67 -9.69
N VAL A 32 5.94 -1.68 -10.59
CA VAL A 32 6.93 -1.64 -11.68
C VAL A 32 8.35 -1.51 -11.11
N ALA A 33 8.58 -0.63 -10.14
CA ALA A 33 9.89 -0.46 -9.51
C ALA A 33 10.34 -1.74 -8.78
N ALA A 34 9.42 -2.43 -8.10
CA ALA A 34 9.69 -3.69 -7.43
C ALA A 34 10.05 -4.80 -8.43
N LEU A 35 9.33 -4.88 -9.56
CA LEU A 35 9.63 -5.83 -10.65
C LEU A 35 11.00 -5.56 -11.29
N LEU A 36 11.33 -4.29 -11.56
CA LEU A 36 12.64 -3.90 -12.09
C LEU A 36 13.77 -4.24 -11.11
N ARG A 37 13.55 -4.02 -9.81
CA ARG A 37 14.53 -4.38 -8.78
C ARG A 37 14.71 -5.90 -8.69
N TRP A 38 13.63 -6.65 -8.85
CA TRP A 38 13.66 -8.10 -8.79
C TRP A 38 14.35 -8.72 -10.01
N SER A 39 14.20 -8.14 -11.20
CA SER A 39 14.90 -8.59 -12.41
C SER A 39 16.39 -8.18 -12.45
N TRP A 40 16.79 -7.17 -11.68
CA TRP A 40 18.16 -6.66 -11.59
C TRP A 40 18.69 -6.62 -10.14
N PRO A 41 19.08 -7.76 -9.55
CA PRO A 41 19.48 -7.82 -8.14
C PRO A 41 20.89 -7.31 -7.84
N THR A 42 21.46 -6.42 -8.67
CA THR A 42 22.80 -5.87 -8.47
C THR A 42 22.85 -4.93 -7.26
N ALA A 43 24.01 -4.84 -6.60
CA ALA A 43 24.26 -3.91 -5.50
C ALA A 43 24.78 -2.55 -6.01
N ASP A 44 24.12 -2.00 -7.02
CA ASP A 44 24.51 -0.75 -7.69
C ASP A 44 23.58 0.41 -7.31
N GLN A 45 23.91 1.61 -7.76
CA GLN A 45 23.14 2.83 -7.44
C GLN A 45 21.68 2.73 -7.92
N VAL A 46 21.41 2.01 -9.02
CA VAL A 46 20.05 1.80 -9.54
C VAL A 46 19.21 0.98 -8.56
N SER A 47 19.76 -0.10 -8.00
CA SER A 47 19.08 -0.92 -7.01
C SER A 47 18.72 -0.15 -5.73
N VAL A 48 19.60 0.77 -5.30
CA VAL A 48 19.31 1.68 -4.18
C VAL A 48 18.17 2.63 -4.53
N ALA A 49 18.22 3.27 -5.71
CA ALA A 49 17.16 4.17 -6.16
C ALA A 49 15.81 3.46 -6.27
N LEU A 50 15.76 2.26 -6.85
CA LEU A 50 14.55 1.45 -6.93
C LEU A 50 14.01 1.07 -5.55
N THR A 51 14.89 0.76 -4.60
CA THR A 51 14.49 0.48 -3.21
C THR A 51 13.85 1.72 -2.58
N VAL A 52 14.43 2.90 -2.75
CA VAL A 52 13.85 4.16 -2.25
C VAL A 52 12.49 4.43 -2.88
N VAL A 53 12.32 4.20 -4.19
CA VAL A 53 11.04 4.36 -4.88
C VAL A 53 9.98 3.39 -4.35
N VAL A 54 10.33 2.12 -4.15
CA VAL A 54 9.40 1.11 -3.61
C VAL A 54 8.98 1.48 -2.19
N LYS A 55 9.94 1.75 -1.30
CA LYS A 55 9.69 2.10 0.10
C LYS A 55 8.92 3.42 0.23
N GLY A 56 9.44 4.49 -0.37
CA GLY A 56 8.78 5.80 -0.36
C GLY A 56 7.38 5.77 -0.98
N GLY A 57 7.22 5.05 -2.10
CA GLY A 57 5.92 4.88 -2.74
C GLY A 57 4.91 4.11 -1.87
N LEU A 58 5.35 3.05 -1.18
CA LEU A 58 4.51 2.32 -0.23
C LEU A 58 4.07 3.20 0.94
N LEU A 59 4.95 4.06 1.46
CA LEU A 59 4.59 5.00 2.53
C LEU A 59 3.61 6.08 2.07
N VAL A 60 3.82 6.66 0.88
CA VAL A 60 2.89 7.63 0.30
C VAL A 60 1.52 6.99 0.08
N TRP A 61 1.49 5.77 -0.46
CA TRP A 61 0.26 5.03 -0.66
C TRP A 61 -0.43 4.69 0.66
N ALA A 62 0.32 4.21 1.65
CA ALA A 62 -0.20 3.88 2.96
C ALA A 62 -0.80 5.11 3.66
N ALA A 63 -0.13 6.26 3.60
CA ALA A 63 -0.64 7.53 4.14
C ALA A 63 -1.95 7.96 3.46
N ASP A 64 -2.02 7.85 2.12
CA ASP A 64 -3.25 8.13 1.37
C ASP A 64 -4.39 7.21 1.83
N GLU A 65 -4.12 5.91 1.99
CA GLU A 65 -5.12 4.95 2.42
C GLU A 65 -5.60 5.16 3.88
N ILE A 66 -4.70 5.59 4.77
CA ILE A 66 -5.05 5.93 6.16
C ILE A 66 -6.01 7.14 6.20
N VAL A 67 -5.71 8.18 5.42
CA VAL A 67 -6.47 9.43 5.43
C VAL A 67 -7.76 9.32 4.61
N ARG A 68 -7.66 8.78 3.40
CA ARG A 68 -8.71 8.76 2.37
C ARG A 68 -9.32 7.38 2.10
N GLY A 69 -8.91 6.35 2.83
CA GLY A 69 -9.46 5.00 2.65
C GLY A 69 -10.98 4.95 2.82
N VAL A 70 -11.65 4.28 1.88
CA VAL A 70 -13.12 4.26 1.71
C VAL A 70 -13.88 3.55 2.84
N ASN A 71 -13.17 2.73 3.64
CA ASN A 71 -13.73 2.03 4.79
C ASN A 71 -12.63 1.77 5.86
N PRO A 72 -13.01 1.41 7.10
CA PRO A 72 -12.04 1.13 8.16
C PRO A 72 -11.04 0.02 7.82
N TRP A 73 -11.47 -1.04 7.12
CA TRP A 73 -10.60 -2.11 6.67
C TRP A 73 -9.42 -1.59 5.84
N ARG A 74 -9.70 -0.72 4.87
CA ARG A 74 -8.70 -0.11 4.00
C ARG A 74 -7.71 0.76 4.78
N ARG A 75 -8.20 1.55 5.74
CA ARG A 75 -7.33 2.35 6.62
C ARG A 75 -6.41 1.49 7.49
N CYS A 76 -6.92 0.38 8.03
CA CYS A 76 -6.12 -0.61 8.74
C CYS A 76 -5.05 -1.23 7.83
N LEU A 77 -5.39 -1.52 6.58
CA LEU A 77 -4.46 -2.06 5.60
C LEU A 77 -3.34 -1.07 5.28
N GLY A 78 -3.68 0.21 5.05
CA GLY A 78 -2.69 1.27 4.91
C GLY A 78 -1.76 1.37 6.12
N THR A 79 -2.35 1.35 7.33
CA THR A 79 -1.57 1.37 8.59
C THR A 79 -0.63 0.17 8.69
N GLY A 80 -1.12 -1.04 8.39
CA GLY A 80 -0.32 -2.26 8.42
C GLY A 80 0.86 -2.20 7.44
N VAL A 81 0.63 -1.69 6.22
CA VAL A 81 1.68 -1.51 5.22
C VAL A 81 2.71 -0.48 5.68
N ALA A 82 2.29 0.66 6.23
CA ALA A 82 3.23 1.65 6.78
C ALA A 82 4.09 1.08 7.91
N VAL A 83 3.49 0.34 8.85
CA VAL A 83 4.22 -0.29 9.97
C VAL A 83 5.21 -1.31 9.46
N TYR A 84 4.79 -2.20 8.56
CA TYR A 84 5.66 -3.19 7.94
C TYR A 84 6.83 -2.53 7.20
N ASP A 85 6.54 -1.47 6.43
CA ASP A 85 7.56 -0.80 5.64
C ASP A 85 8.58 -0.08 6.53
N MET A 86 8.13 0.58 7.60
CA MET A 86 8.98 1.15 8.65
C MET A 86 9.85 0.10 9.35
N MET A 87 9.27 -1.06 9.71
CA MET A 87 10.00 -2.15 10.36
C MET A 87 11.09 -2.76 9.47
N THR A 88 10.94 -2.65 8.14
CA THR A 88 11.87 -3.22 7.16
C THR A 88 12.79 -2.17 6.52
N ILE A 89 12.71 -0.92 6.96
CA ILE A 89 13.63 0.16 6.57
C ILE A 89 14.91 0.12 7.41
N LEU A 90 14.86 -0.42 8.63
CA LEU A 90 16.02 -0.61 9.50
C LEU A 90 16.53 -2.06 9.36
N PRO A 91 17.84 -2.27 9.10
CA PRO A 91 18.44 -3.60 9.05
C PRO A 91 18.48 -4.29 10.43
#